data_AF-A0A9R0UAS7-F1
#
_entry.id   AF-A0A9R0UAS7-F1
#
_cell.length_a   1.000
_cell.length_b   1.000
_cell.length_c   1.000
_cell.angle_alpha   90.00
_cell.angle_beta   90.00
_cell.angle_gamma   90.00
#
_symmetry.space_group_name_H-M   'P 1'
#
loop_
_entity.id
_entity.type
_entity.pdbx_description
1 polymer ?
#
loop_
_entity_poly.entity_id
_entity_poly.type
_entity_poly.pdbx_seq_one_letter_code
_entity_poly.pdbx_strand_id
1 'polypeptide(L)'
;MTSPGFRWDRSSRAVLADALVWLGPNRCVAEIRPDEIVLTEPPARRDRAGTAALLECGAALATVWTVVRVLGHEPEFTFPDDPDRPGVAVVVRVGGARPPSSSEWARYAAVRKLGTDDGQLRPVSLAVLGALAADGFWPDTAVRIVRPEWAPILSHLGADVSGHSSVLITTPGDRRSHHVLAGAALHSTRLAAAVRGFSSRTLPVRPPRPRDGEKSLLPGVPQAVLLVGLATPKRRNS
;
A
#
# COMPACT_ATOMS: atom_id res chain seq x y z
N MET A 1 -34.02 -14.87 -0.25
CA MET A 1 -33.02 -15.93 -0.41
C MET A 1 -31.64 -15.29 -0.29
N THR A 2 -30.96 -15.44 0.83
CA THR A 2 -29.57 -14.99 1.00
C THR A 2 -28.68 -15.91 0.15
N SER A 3 -28.00 -15.35 -0.86
CA SER A 3 -26.96 -16.09 -1.58
C SER A 3 -26.00 -16.72 -0.59
N PRO A 4 -25.61 -18.00 -0.76
CA PRO A 4 -24.62 -18.60 0.12
C PRO A 4 -23.37 -17.73 0.09
N GLY A 5 -22.95 -17.27 1.27
CA GLY A 5 -21.77 -16.42 1.42
C GLY A 5 -20.54 -17.11 0.83
N PHE A 6 -19.60 -16.31 0.33
CA PHE A 6 -18.32 -16.82 -0.17
C PHE A 6 -17.64 -17.67 0.91
N ARG A 7 -17.15 -18.85 0.53
CA ARG A 7 -16.43 -19.75 1.44
C ARG A 7 -15.05 -20.02 0.88
N TRP A 8 -14.04 -19.74 1.68
CA TRP A 8 -12.64 -20.02 1.36
C TRP A 8 -12.37 -21.52 1.20
N ASP A 9 -12.39 -22.01 -0.04
CA ASP A 9 -11.92 -23.35 -0.40
C ASP A 9 -10.37 -23.44 -0.45
N ARG A 10 -9.84 -24.64 -0.67
CA ARG A 10 -8.39 -24.89 -0.68
C ARG A 10 -7.65 -24.08 -1.76
N SER A 11 -8.22 -23.98 -2.96
CA SER A 11 -7.62 -23.28 -4.10
C SER A 11 -7.62 -21.78 -3.85
N SER A 12 -8.76 -21.22 -3.41
CA SER A 12 -8.87 -19.80 -3.08
C SER A 12 -7.88 -19.38 -1.97
N ARG A 13 -7.71 -20.22 -0.94
CA ARG A 13 -6.70 -20.00 0.11
C ARG A 13 -5.26 -20.05 -0.42
N ALA A 14 -4.96 -20.97 -1.33
CA ALA A 14 -3.64 -21.10 -1.92
C ALA A 14 -3.26 -19.87 -2.77
N VAL A 15 -4.22 -19.32 -3.53
CA VAL A 15 -4.04 -18.07 -4.30
C VAL A 15 -3.69 -16.91 -3.37
N LEU A 16 -4.44 -16.74 -2.28
CA LEU A 16 -4.18 -15.68 -1.32
C LEU A 16 -2.82 -15.86 -0.63
N ALA A 17 -2.53 -17.08 -0.18
CA ALA A 17 -1.25 -17.39 0.47
C ALA A 17 -0.07 -17.08 -0.46
N ASP A 18 -0.11 -17.52 -1.72
CA ASP A 18 0.92 -17.24 -2.73
C ASP A 18 1.12 -15.73 -2.90
N ALA A 19 0.05 -14.95 -3.08
CA ALA A 19 0.13 -13.51 -3.24
C ALA A 19 0.78 -12.81 -2.03
N LEU A 20 0.43 -13.24 -0.81
CA LEU A 20 0.99 -12.67 0.43
C LEU A 20 2.47 -13.00 0.64
N VAL A 21 2.99 -14.11 0.09
CA VAL A 21 4.43 -14.43 0.17
C VAL A 21 5.28 -13.34 -0.50
N TRP A 22 4.78 -12.75 -1.59
CA TRP A 22 5.51 -11.71 -2.35
C TRP A 22 5.66 -10.37 -1.61
N LEU A 23 4.98 -10.18 -0.48
CA LEU A 23 5.20 -9.03 0.39
C LEU A 23 6.48 -9.17 1.24
N GLY A 24 7.10 -10.34 1.26
CA GLY A 24 8.34 -10.60 2.00
C GLY A 24 8.14 -10.97 3.48
N PRO A 25 9.23 -11.02 4.26
CA PRO A 25 9.23 -11.56 5.63
C PRO A 25 8.57 -10.64 6.66
N ASN A 26 8.44 -9.36 6.33
CA ASN A 26 8.02 -8.30 7.24
C ASN A 26 6.56 -7.89 6.97
N ARG A 27 5.66 -8.87 6.92
CA ARG A 27 4.25 -8.63 6.58
C ARG A 27 3.36 -8.74 7.80
N CYS A 28 2.21 -8.07 7.72
CA CYS A 28 1.08 -8.30 8.61
C CYS A 28 0.72 -9.80 8.63
N VAL A 29 0.30 -10.31 9.79
CA VAL A 29 -0.21 -11.67 9.89
C VAL A 29 -1.63 -11.69 9.34
N ALA A 30 -1.88 -12.52 8.34
CA ALA A 30 -3.22 -12.72 7.77
C ALA A 30 -3.80 -14.04 8.27
N GLU A 31 -4.85 -13.96 9.08
CA GLU A 31 -5.64 -15.11 9.52
C GLU A 31 -6.88 -15.24 8.63
N ILE A 32 -7.00 -16.35 7.89
CA ILE A 32 -8.17 -16.63 7.04
C ILE A 32 -9.21 -17.37 7.87
N ARG A 33 -10.36 -16.74 8.08
CA ARG A 33 -11.54 -17.29 8.74
C ARG A 33 -12.61 -17.66 7.69
N PRO A 34 -13.72 -18.33 8.07
CA PRO A 34 -14.73 -18.74 7.10
C PRO A 34 -15.33 -17.60 6.27
N ASP A 35 -15.58 -16.44 6.88
CA ASP A 35 -16.27 -15.28 6.28
C ASP A 35 -15.40 -14.00 6.24
N GLU A 36 -14.24 -13.99 6.90
CA GLU A 36 -13.36 -12.83 7.02
C GLU A 36 -11.88 -13.18 6.94
N ILE A 37 -11.06 -12.17 6.68
CA ILE A 37 -9.61 -12.20 6.82
C ILE A 37 -9.23 -11.15 7.85
N VAL A 38 -8.53 -11.57 8.90
CA VAL A 38 -8.06 -10.68 9.95
C VAL A 38 -6.58 -10.38 9.73
N LEU A 39 -6.25 -9.10 9.54
CA LEU A 39 -4.87 -8.64 9.43
C LEU A 39 -4.41 -8.08 10.78
N THR A 40 -3.36 -8.68 11.34
CA THR A 40 -2.83 -8.34 12.66
C THR A 40 -1.38 -7.92 12.56
N GLU A 41 -1.02 -6.81 13.21
CA GLU A 41 0.37 -6.41 13.35
C GLU A 41 1.12 -7.44 14.20
N PRO A 42 2.29 -7.96 13.75
CA PRO A 42 3.11 -8.80 14.59
C PRO A 42 3.55 -8.02 15.85
N PRO A 43 3.34 -8.52 17.08
CA PRO A 43 3.70 -7.80 18.30
C PRO A 43 5.16 -7.32 18.31
N ALA A 44 6.09 -8.19 17.93
CA ALA A 44 7.51 -7.85 17.85
C ALA A 44 7.84 -6.75 16.83
N ARG A 45 6.99 -6.54 15.81
CA ARG A 45 7.15 -5.49 14.79
C ARG A 45 6.53 -4.18 15.25
N ARG A 46 5.36 -4.22 15.90
CA ARG A 46 4.70 -3.04 16.47
C ARG A 46 5.68 -2.22 17.32
N ASP A 47 6.40 -2.87 18.21
CA ASP A 47 7.28 -2.20 19.17
C ASP A 47 8.53 -1.61 18.51
N ARG A 48 9.05 -2.25 17.46
CA ARG A 48 10.31 -1.84 16.79
C ARG A 48 10.13 -0.90 15.61
N ALA A 49 9.07 -1.12 14.83
CA ALA A 49 8.84 -0.46 13.55
C ALA A 49 7.80 0.67 13.65
N GLY A 50 7.04 0.74 14.75
CA GLY A 50 6.02 1.75 14.96
C GLY A 50 5.05 1.82 13.78
N THR A 51 4.91 3.01 13.18
CA THR A 51 3.99 3.25 12.06
C THR A 51 4.35 2.49 10.78
N ALA A 52 5.61 2.07 10.61
CA ALA A 52 6.01 1.27 9.46
C ALA A 52 5.35 -0.12 9.44
N ALA A 53 5.08 -0.72 10.61
CA ALA A 53 4.33 -1.98 10.69
C ALA A 53 2.89 -1.82 10.19
N LEU A 54 2.26 -0.66 10.43
CA LEU A 54 0.92 -0.37 9.92
C LEU A 54 0.90 -0.13 8.41
N LEU A 55 1.94 0.53 7.85
CA LEU A 55 2.10 0.64 6.40
C LEU A 55 2.23 -0.74 5.74
N GLU A 56 2.96 -1.67 6.38
CA GLU A 56 3.08 -3.07 5.94
C GLU A 56 1.73 -3.81 6.00
N CYS A 57 0.92 -3.56 7.03
CA CYS A 57 -0.47 -4.04 7.08
C CYS A 57 -1.35 -3.44 5.98
N GLY A 58 -1.12 -2.19 5.59
CA GLY A 58 -1.74 -1.60 4.41
C GLY A 58 -1.39 -2.32 3.12
N ALA A 59 -0.11 -2.69 2.93
CA ALA A 59 0.30 -3.46 1.76
C ALA A 59 -0.37 -4.85 1.70
N ALA A 60 -0.51 -5.51 2.87
CA ALA A 60 -1.28 -6.75 2.99
C ALA A 60 -2.76 -6.56 2.66
N LEU A 61 -3.39 -5.48 3.16
CA LEU A 61 -4.77 -5.12 2.83
C LEU A 61 -4.96 -4.95 1.32
N ALA A 62 -4.07 -4.21 0.65
CA ALA A 62 -4.16 -4.02 -0.80
C ALA A 62 -3.96 -5.31 -1.59
N THR A 63 -3.11 -6.22 -1.11
CA THR A 63 -2.93 -7.55 -1.72
C THR A 63 -4.17 -8.41 -1.54
N VAL A 64 -4.72 -8.49 -0.33
CA VAL A 64 -5.98 -9.19 -0.03
C VAL A 64 -7.10 -8.65 -0.91
N TRP A 65 -7.26 -7.32 -0.98
CA TRP A 65 -8.23 -6.65 -1.84
C TRP A 65 -8.06 -7.12 -3.29
N THR A 66 -6.85 -7.05 -3.83
CA THR A 66 -6.55 -7.49 -5.21
C THR A 66 -6.92 -8.95 -5.45
N VAL A 67 -6.61 -9.84 -4.50
CA VAL A 67 -6.95 -11.27 -4.59
C VAL A 67 -8.46 -11.50 -4.57
N VAL A 68 -9.17 -10.90 -3.62
CA VAL A 68 -10.64 -11.04 -3.52
C VAL A 68 -11.33 -10.53 -4.79
N ARG A 69 -10.83 -9.44 -5.38
CA ARG A 69 -11.32 -8.91 -6.65
C ARG A 69 -11.14 -9.89 -7.80
N VAL A 70 -9.98 -10.54 -7.95
CA VAL A 70 -9.76 -11.53 -9.03
C VAL A 70 -10.46 -12.86 -8.79
N LEU A 71 -10.79 -13.19 -7.53
CA LEU A 71 -11.70 -14.30 -7.21
C LEU A 71 -13.17 -13.97 -7.55
N GLY A 72 -13.46 -12.75 -7.99
CA GLY A 72 -14.79 -12.36 -8.47
C GLY A 72 -15.72 -11.86 -7.36
N HIS A 73 -15.18 -11.21 -6.33
CA HIS A 73 -15.96 -10.67 -5.22
C HIS A 73 -15.63 -9.20 -4.92
N GLU A 74 -16.58 -8.50 -4.32
CA GLU A 74 -16.41 -7.15 -3.77
C GLU A 74 -15.92 -7.24 -2.31
N PRO A 75 -14.67 -6.91 -2.00
CA PRO A 75 -14.19 -6.87 -0.63
C PRO A 75 -14.74 -5.65 0.13
N GLU A 76 -14.99 -5.84 1.41
CA GLU A 76 -15.29 -4.77 2.37
C GLU A 76 -14.28 -4.85 3.51
N PHE A 77 -13.94 -3.71 4.14
CA PHE A 77 -13.05 -3.73 5.29
C PHE A 77 -13.53 -2.81 6.41
N THR A 78 -13.11 -3.15 7.62
CA THR A 78 -13.39 -2.35 8.83
C THR A 78 -12.14 -2.27 9.71
N PHE A 79 -12.02 -1.17 10.43
CA PHE A 79 -11.00 -0.99 11.47
C PHE A 79 -11.64 -1.29 12.82
N PRO A 80 -11.41 -2.47 13.42
CA PRO A 80 -11.97 -2.77 14.72
C PRO A 80 -11.32 -1.89 15.78
N ASP A 81 -12.13 -1.42 16.72
CA ASP A 81 -11.69 -0.77 17.95
C ASP A 81 -11.97 -1.74 19.10
N ASP A 82 -11.10 -2.76 19.20
CA ASP A 82 -11.21 -3.84 20.18
C ASP A 82 -10.06 -3.73 21.20
N PRO A 83 -10.33 -3.25 22.43
CA PRO A 83 -9.31 -3.11 23.46
C PRO A 83 -8.62 -4.42 23.85
N ASP A 84 -9.30 -5.56 23.70
CA ASP A 84 -8.78 -6.88 24.04
C ASP A 84 -7.90 -7.45 22.92
N ARG A 85 -8.06 -6.93 21.69
CA ARG A 85 -7.27 -7.31 20.53
C ARG A 85 -6.63 -6.09 19.86
N PRO A 86 -5.78 -5.33 20.58
CA PRO A 86 -5.18 -4.12 20.06
C PRO A 86 -4.28 -4.38 18.86
N GLY A 87 -3.86 -5.64 18.67
CA GLY A 87 -3.09 -6.20 17.56
C GLY A 87 -3.73 -6.03 16.18
N VAL A 88 -5.06 -6.05 16.11
CA VAL A 88 -5.78 -6.14 14.85
C VAL A 88 -5.69 -4.80 14.13
N ALA A 89 -5.17 -4.84 12.90
CA ALA A 89 -4.99 -3.67 12.06
C ALA A 89 -6.23 -3.42 11.19
N VAL A 90 -6.82 -4.46 10.61
CA VAL A 90 -8.00 -4.37 9.75
C VAL A 90 -8.64 -5.75 9.59
N VAL A 91 -9.96 -5.79 9.45
CA VAL A 91 -10.72 -7.00 9.10
C VAL A 91 -11.32 -6.82 7.72
N VAL A 92 -11.15 -7.80 6.84
CA VAL A 92 -11.69 -7.82 5.47
C VAL A 92 -12.76 -8.88 5.35
N ARG A 93 -13.95 -8.52 4.88
CA ARG A 93 -15.04 -9.45 4.55
C ARG A 93 -15.14 -9.61 3.04
N VAL A 94 -15.50 -10.82 2.61
CA VAL A 94 -15.77 -11.07 1.18
C VAL A 94 -17.25 -10.82 0.93
N GLY A 95 -17.55 -9.75 0.21
CA GLY A 95 -18.90 -9.34 -0.15
C GLY A 95 -19.44 -10.01 -1.41
N GLY A 96 -20.34 -9.30 -2.08
CA GLY A 96 -21.11 -9.81 -3.22
C GLY A 96 -20.25 -10.26 -4.40
N ALA A 97 -20.77 -11.20 -5.18
CA ALA A 97 -20.13 -11.64 -6.42
C ALA A 97 -20.12 -10.52 -7.45
N ARG A 98 -18.96 -10.31 -8.10
CA ARG A 98 -18.75 -9.33 -9.17
C ARG A 98 -17.58 -9.77 -10.06
N PRO A 99 -17.78 -9.95 -11.37
CA PRO A 99 -16.73 -10.38 -12.28
C PRO A 99 -15.48 -9.49 -12.24
N PRO A 100 -14.26 -10.06 -12.27
CA PRO A 100 -13.04 -9.27 -12.33
C PRO A 100 -12.86 -8.59 -13.68
N SER A 101 -12.29 -7.37 -13.64
CA SER A 101 -11.88 -6.61 -14.81
C SER A 101 -10.45 -6.94 -15.24
N SER A 102 -10.08 -6.59 -16.47
CA SER A 102 -8.71 -6.77 -16.98
C SER A 102 -7.67 -6.00 -16.16
N SER A 103 -8.02 -4.83 -15.61
CA SER A 103 -7.11 -4.04 -14.77
C SER A 103 -6.84 -4.71 -13.42
N GLU A 104 -7.81 -5.44 -12.86
CA GLU A 104 -7.64 -6.21 -11.63
C GLU A 104 -6.75 -7.43 -11.84
N TRP A 105 -6.93 -8.14 -12.96
CA TRP A 105 -6.01 -9.21 -13.36
C TRP A 105 -4.59 -8.69 -13.57
N ALA A 106 -4.42 -7.53 -14.21
CA ALA A 106 -3.12 -6.91 -14.40
C ALA A 106 -2.45 -6.56 -13.06
N ARG A 107 -3.21 -6.00 -12.10
CA ARG A 107 -2.71 -5.72 -10.73
C ARG A 107 -2.33 -6.99 -10.00
N TYR A 108 -3.15 -8.05 -10.06
CA TYR A 108 -2.82 -9.34 -9.46
C TYR A 108 -1.54 -9.94 -10.05
N ALA A 109 -1.39 -9.93 -11.38
CA ALA A 109 -0.17 -10.38 -12.04
C ALA A 109 1.07 -9.53 -11.65
N ALA A 110 0.87 -8.25 -11.34
CA ALA A 110 1.93 -7.35 -10.91
C ALA A 110 2.42 -7.62 -9.47
N VAL A 111 1.63 -8.27 -8.60
CA VAL A 111 2.05 -8.62 -7.23
C VAL A 111 3.37 -9.39 -7.23
N ARG A 112 3.53 -10.34 -8.15
CA ARG A 112 4.75 -11.16 -8.29
C ARG A 112 5.95 -10.40 -8.85
N LYS A 113 5.72 -9.22 -9.44
CA LYS A 113 6.76 -8.39 -10.08
C LYS A 113 7.30 -7.32 -9.13
N LEU A 114 6.65 -7.12 -7.97
CA LEU A 114 7.08 -6.13 -7.00
C LEU A 114 8.34 -6.60 -6.27
N GLY A 115 9.51 -6.34 -6.86
CA GLY A 115 10.79 -6.41 -6.17
C GLY A 115 11.13 -5.12 -5.44
N THR A 116 12.11 -5.20 -4.54
CA THR A 116 12.91 -4.04 -4.11
C THR A 116 13.95 -3.80 -5.21
N ASP A 117 13.65 -2.88 -6.12
CA ASP A 117 14.62 -2.49 -7.15
C ASP A 117 15.63 -1.51 -6.55
N ASP A 118 16.83 -2.01 -6.33
CA ASP A 118 17.98 -1.24 -5.85
C ASP A 118 18.74 -0.54 -6.99
N GLY A 119 18.27 -0.68 -8.22
CA GLY A 119 18.81 0.00 -9.39
C GLY A 119 18.57 1.51 -9.36
N GLN A 120 19.30 2.24 -10.19
CA GLN A 120 19.03 3.66 -10.39
C GLN A 120 17.67 3.81 -11.10
N LEU A 121 16.82 4.70 -10.57
CA LEU A 121 15.52 5.03 -11.15
C LEU A 121 15.68 6.26 -12.04
N ARG A 122 15.52 6.08 -13.35
CA ARG A 122 15.49 7.22 -14.27
C ARG A 122 14.14 7.93 -14.18
N PRO A 123 14.10 9.28 -14.17
CA PRO A 123 12.86 10.05 -14.11
C PRO A 123 11.87 9.67 -15.22
N VAL A 124 10.58 9.74 -14.88
CA VAL A 124 9.44 9.55 -15.78
C VAL A 124 8.68 10.87 -15.98
N SER A 125 7.86 10.95 -17.02
CA SER A 125 7.09 12.14 -17.36
C SER A 125 6.02 12.46 -16.31
N LEU A 126 5.61 13.73 -16.24
CA LEU A 126 4.49 14.17 -15.40
C LEU A 126 3.17 13.48 -15.76
N ALA A 127 2.98 13.08 -17.03
CA ALA A 127 1.80 12.34 -17.46
C ALA A 127 1.70 10.97 -16.77
N VAL A 128 2.84 10.28 -16.60
CA VAL A 128 2.90 9.01 -15.85
C VAL A 128 2.53 9.26 -14.39
N LEU A 129 3.13 10.27 -13.74
CA LEU A 129 2.84 10.58 -12.35
C LEU A 129 1.38 11.02 -12.15
N GLY A 130 0.82 11.77 -13.09
CA GLY A 130 -0.59 12.16 -13.09
C GLY A 130 -1.53 10.98 -13.21
N ALA A 131 -1.22 10.01 -14.09
CA ALA A 131 -2.00 8.79 -14.20
C ALA A 131 -1.94 7.93 -12.93
N LEU A 132 -0.81 7.90 -12.23
CA LEU A 132 -0.68 7.20 -10.94
C LEU A 132 -1.45 7.91 -9.82
N ALA A 133 -1.37 9.25 -9.77
CA ALA A 133 -2.11 10.04 -8.78
C ALA A 133 -3.63 9.91 -8.96
N ALA A 134 -4.11 9.79 -10.19
CA ALA A 134 -5.52 9.61 -10.51
C ALA A 134 -6.05 8.18 -10.30
N ASP A 135 -5.18 7.17 -10.16
CA ASP A 135 -5.56 5.75 -9.95
C ASP A 135 -6.02 5.46 -8.50
N GLY A 136 -5.86 6.43 -7.59
CA GLY A 136 -6.13 6.29 -6.17
C GLY A 136 -7.60 5.99 -5.86
N PHE A 137 -7.86 4.93 -5.09
CA PHE A 137 -9.21 4.52 -4.69
C PHE A 137 -9.42 4.37 -3.18
N TRP A 138 -8.36 4.41 -2.37
CA TRP A 138 -8.48 4.17 -0.93
C TRP A 138 -9.09 5.39 -0.22
N PRO A 139 -10.12 5.20 0.62
CA PRO A 139 -10.74 6.30 1.34
C PRO A 139 -9.72 6.97 2.25
N ASP A 140 -9.93 8.26 2.53
CA ASP A 140 -9.06 9.07 3.40
C ASP A 140 -7.57 9.04 2.99
N THR A 141 -7.28 8.82 1.72
CA THR A 141 -5.93 8.94 1.16
C THR A 141 -5.91 9.88 -0.03
N ALA A 142 -4.79 10.57 -0.22
CA ALA A 142 -4.51 11.31 -1.43
C ALA A 142 -3.11 10.97 -1.94
N VAL A 143 -3.03 10.61 -3.23
CA VAL A 143 -1.78 10.43 -3.96
C VAL A 143 -1.55 11.67 -4.79
N ARG A 144 -0.42 12.36 -4.59
CA ARG A 144 -0.13 13.65 -5.22
C ARG A 144 1.25 13.64 -5.85
N ILE A 145 1.40 14.24 -7.02
CA ILE A 145 2.71 14.49 -7.61
C ILE A 145 3.49 15.38 -6.64
N VAL A 146 4.71 14.98 -6.29
CA VAL A 146 5.60 15.79 -5.45
C VAL A 146 6.01 17.03 -6.23
N ARG A 147 5.80 18.19 -5.63
CA ARG A 147 6.19 19.48 -6.22
C ARG A 147 7.59 19.90 -5.75
N PRO A 148 8.36 20.66 -6.55
CA PRO A 148 9.69 21.10 -6.17
C PRO A 148 9.74 21.82 -4.81
N GLU A 149 8.73 22.65 -4.50
CA GLU A 149 8.63 23.37 -3.24
C GLU A 149 8.44 22.46 -2.00
N TRP A 150 8.05 21.20 -2.21
CA TRP A 150 7.90 20.20 -1.13
C TRP A 150 9.18 19.41 -0.86
N ALA A 151 10.17 19.46 -1.75
CA ALA A 151 11.39 18.66 -1.61
C ALA A 151 12.17 18.97 -0.31
N PRO A 152 12.36 20.24 0.11
CA PRO A 152 13.07 20.54 1.35
C PRO A 152 12.34 19.96 2.58
N ILE A 153 11.02 20.12 2.66
CA ILE A 153 10.25 19.60 3.80
C ILE A 153 10.27 18.07 3.82
N LEU A 154 10.10 17.40 2.68
CA LEU A 154 10.17 15.93 2.61
C LEU A 154 11.55 15.39 3.00
N SER A 155 12.62 16.09 2.61
CA SER A 155 13.98 15.75 3.04
C SER A 155 14.15 15.82 4.56
N HIS A 156 13.60 16.86 5.21
CA HIS A 156 13.59 16.95 6.68
C HIS A 156 12.78 15.82 7.35
N LEU A 157 11.78 15.27 6.65
CA LEU A 157 11.00 14.12 7.11
C LEU A 157 11.67 12.77 6.78
N GLY A 158 12.87 12.78 6.21
CA GLY A 158 13.65 11.58 5.88
C GLY A 158 13.39 11.00 4.49
N ALA A 159 12.67 11.72 3.61
CA ALA A 159 12.38 11.31 2.25
C ALA A 159 13.08 12.24 1.24
N ASP A 160 14.30 11.90 0.83
CA ASP A 160 15.00 12.62 -0.24
C ASP A 160 14.44 12.24 -1.62
N VAL A 161 13.84 13.24 -2.28
CA VAL A 161 13.21 13.11 -3.60
C VAL A 161 14.03 13.78 -4.70
N SER A 162 15.20 14.33 -4.37
CA SER A 162 16.01 15.14 -5.27
C SER A 162 16.38 14.36 -6.54
N GLY A 163 16.06 14.91 -7.71
CA GLY A 163 16.35 14.26 -9.00
C GLY A 163 15.46 13.06 -9.34
N HIS A 164 14.41 12.78 -8.56
CA HIS A 164 13.53 11.63 -8.77
C HIS A 164 12.08 12.04 -9.07
N SER A 165 11.45 11.34 -10.00
CA SER A 165 10.00 11.41 -10.21
C SER A 165 9.30 10.73 -9.05
N SER A 166 8.43 11.45 -8.33
CA SER A 166 7.85 10.93 -7.09
C SER A 166 6.41 11.37 -6.86
N VAL A 167 5.69 10.55 -6.10
CA VAL A 167 4.37 10.87 -5.56
C VAL A 167 4.37 10.78 -4.04
N LEU A 168 3.59 11.63 -3.39
CA LEU A 168 3.38 11.72 -1.96
C LEU A 168 2.01 11.11 -1.61
N ILE A 169 2.00 10.24 -0.61
CA ILE A 169 0.79 9.69 -0.01
C ILE A 169 0.50 10.48 1.27
N THR A 170 -0.71 11.01 1.37
CA THR A 170 -1.18 11.82 2.51
C THR A 170 -2.52 11.31 3.02
N THR A 171 -2.79 11.57 4.30
CA THR A 171 -4.06 11.25 4.98
C THR A 171 -4.56 12.48 5.75
N PRO A 172 -5.85 12.54 6.14
CA PRO A 172 -6.41 13.62 6.95
C PRO A 172 -5.78 13.73 8.36
N GLY A 173 -5.18 12.66 8.87
CA GLY A 173 -4.56 12.63 10.19
C GLY A 173 -3.58 11.47 10.34
N ASP A 174 -3.18 11.18 11.58
CA ASP A 174 -2.12 10.21 11.89
C ASP A 174 -2.58 9.08 12.84
N ARG A 175 -3.81 8.59 12.63
CA ARG A 175 -4.36 7.47 13.41
C ARG A 175 -3.86 6.14 12.83
N ARG A 176 -3.98 5.07 13.62
CA ARG A 176 -3.63 3.71 13.18
C ARG A 176 -4.28 3.32 11.85
N SER A 177 -5.58 3.60 11.71
CA SER A 177 -6.32 3.36 10.46
C SER A 177 -5.77 4.18 9.28
N HIS A 178 -5.35 5.43 9.51
CA HIS A 178 -4.75 6.25 8.46
C HIS A 178 -3.42 5.66 7.96
N HIS A 179 -2.57 5.13 8.84
CA HIS A 179 -1.34 4.46 8.39
C HIS A 179 -1.64 3.18 7.59
N VAL A 180 -2.63 2.38 7.99
CA VAL A 180 -3.03 1.19 7.21
C VAL A 180 -3.55 1.59 5.83
N LEU A 181 -4.43 2.60 5.76
CA LEU A 181 -4.94 3.12 4.48
C LEU A 181 -3.83 3.70 3.61
N ALA A 182 -2.89 4.45 4.20
CA ALA A 182 -1.74 4.98 3.47
C ALA A 182 -0.85 3.88 2.91
N GLY A 183 -0.60 2.82 3.67
CA GLY A 183 0.14 1.65 3.20
C GLY A 183 -0.57 0.93 2.05
N ALA A 184 -1.90 0.86 2.11
CA ALA A 184 -2.72 0.29 1.04
C ALA A 184 -2.66 1.14 -0.23
N ALA A 185 -2.80 2.47 -0.11
CA ALA A 185 -2.66 3.40 -1.22
C ALA A 185 -1.26 3.39 -1.84
N LEU A 186 -0.22 3.37 -1.01
CA LEU A 186 1.15 3.24 -1.44
C LEU A 186 1.36 1.94 -2.23
N HIS A 187 0.91 0.80 -1.72
CA HIS A 187 1.08 -0.49 -2.38
C HIS A 187 0.26 -0.58 -3.67
N SER A 188 -0.98 -0.10 -3.69
CA SER A 188 -1.79 -0.03 -4.91
C SER A 188 -1.14 0.86 -5.98
N THR A 189 -0.51 1.97 -5.57
CA THR A 189 0.24 2.84 -6.50
C THR A 189 1.49 2.14 -7.06
N ARG A 190 2.18 1.33 -6.24
CA ARG A 190 3.28 0.47 -6.71
C ARG A 190 2.82 -0.54 -7.75
N LEU A 191 1.69 -1.20 -7.51
CA LEU A 191 1.08 -2.11 -8.50
C LEU A 191 0.70 -1.37 -9.78
N ALA A 192 0.11 -0.17 -9.66
CA ALA A 192 -0.24 0.66 -10.81
C ALA A 192 0.99 1.08 -11.65
N ALA A 193 2.11 1.38 -11.00
CA ALA A 193 3.38 1.65 -11.67
C ALA A 193 3.93 0.40 -12.37
N ALA A 194 3.92 -0.75 -11.69
CA ALA A 194 4.40 -2.02 -12.24
C ALA A 194 3.57 -2.52 -13.43
N VAL A 195 2.24 -2.35 -13.39
CA VAL A 195 1.34 -2.63 -14.53
C VAL A 195 1.72 -1.81 -15.76
N ARG A 196 2.23 -0.59 -15.56
CA ARG A 196 2.67 0.32 -16.62
C ARG A 196 4.16 0.13 -17.00
N GLY A 197 4.83 -0.87 -16.42
CA GLY A 197 6.23 -1.19 -16.73
C GLY A 197 7.26 -0.33 -15.99
N PHE A 198 6.86 0.38 -14.95
CA PHE A 198 7.77 1.21 -14.14
C PHE A 198 8.19 0.49 -12.86
N SER A 199 9.44 0.72 -12.45
CA SER A 199 9.94 0.35 -11.13
C SER A 199 9.60 1.43 -10.12
N SER A 200 9.56 1.05 -8.85
CA SER A 200 9.25 1.98 -7.77
C SER A 200 10.00 1.66 -6.49
N ARG A 201 10.33 2.71 -5.73
CA ARG A 201 10.99 2.62 -4.42
C ARG A 201 10.21 3.43 -3.40
N THR A 202 9.93 2.82 -2.26
CA THR A 202 9.28 3.50 -1.14
C THR A 202 10.33 4.23 -0.30
N LEU A 203 10.06 5.47 0.06
CA LEU A 203 10.81 6.20 1.07
C LEU A 203 9.92 6.38 2.31
N PRO A 204 10.44 6.04 3.51
CA PRO A 204 9.71 6.31 4.74
C PRO A 204 9.60 7.82 4.96
N VAL A 205 8.45 8.26 5.43
CA VAL A 205 8.26 9.61 5.96
C VAL A 205 8.11 9.48 7.45
N ARG A 206 8.91 10.23 8.21
CA ARG A 206 8.78 10.34 9.66
C ARG A 206 8.06 11.65 9.94
N PRO A 207 6.71 11.66 10.08
CA PRO A 207 6.02 12.90 10.37
C PRO A 207 6.60 13.50 11.67
N PRO A 208 6.80 14.83 11.74
CA PRO A 208 7.21 15.44 12.99
C PRO A 208 6.06 15.24 13.98
N ARG A 209 6.36 15.08 15.27
CA ARG A 209 5.31 15.24 16.28
C ARG A 209 4.69 16.63 16.06
N PRO A 210 3.36 16.73 15.85
CA PRO A 210 2.74 18.02 15.59
C PRO A 210 3.10 18.96 16.73
N ARG A 211 3.75 20.08 16.39
CA ARG A 211 3.84 21.23 17.28
C ARG A 211 2.59 22.05 17.02
N ASP A 212 1.83 22.33 18.08
CA ASP A 212 0.62 23.14 17.97
C ASP A 212 0.95 24.46 17.25
N GLY A 213 0.22 24.74 16.16
CA GLY A 213 0.25 26.03 15.45
C GLY A 213 1.14 26.12 14.20
N GLU A 214 1.94 25.11 13.84
CA GLU A 214 2.76 25.17 12.63
C GLU A 214 1.95 24.77 11.38
N LYS A 215 1.71 25.72 10.47
CA LYS A 215 1.04 25.43 9.19
C LYS A 215 1.97 24.60 8.30
N SER A 216 1.66 23.33 8.14
CA SER A 216 2.32 22.47 7.17
C SER A 216 2.08 23.00 5.75
N LEU A 217 3.16 23.11 4.97
CA LEU A 217 3.10 23.39 3.53
C LEU A 217 2.55 22.20 2.72
N LEU A 218 2.53 21.01 3.33
CA LEU A 218 2.03 19.80 2.68
C LEU A 218 0.51 19.67 2.89
N PRO A 219 -0.22 19.24 1.85
CA PRO A 219 -1.66 18.98 1.98
C PRO A 219 -1.91 17.71 2.79
N GLY A 220 -2.34 17.86 4.04
CA GLY A 220 -2.62 16.74 4.95
C GLY A 220 -1.37 16.22 5.68
N VAL A 221 -1.51 15.07 6.34
CA VAL A 221 -0.41 14.40 7.05
C VAL A 221 0.36 13.51 6.06
N PRO A 222 1.67 13.74 5.85
CA PRO A 222 2.46 12.95 4.93
C PRO A 222 2.80 11.59 5.55
N GLN A 223 2.49 10.51 4.82
CA GLN A 223 2.61 9.14 5.32
C GLN A 223 3.74 8.36 4.65
N ALA A 224 3.93 8.55 3.34
CA ALA A 224 4.98 7.89 2.58
C ALA A 224 5.24 8.62 1.26
N VAL A 225 6.44 8.42 0.71
CA VAL A 225 6.78 8.85 -0.65
C VAL A 225 7.07 7.61 -1.50
N LEU A 226 6.62 7.63 -2.75
CA LEU A 226 6.96 6.65 -3.76
C LEU A 226 7.77 7.30 -4.87
N LEU A 227 9.03 6.88 -5.00
CA LEU A 227 9.82 7.15 -6.19
C LEU A 227 9.38 6.21 -7.31
N VAL A 228 9.25 6.73 -8.52
CA VAL A 228 8.83 5.99 -9.71
C VAL A 228 9.85 6.26 -10.81
N GLY A 229 10.28 5.21 -11.51
CA GLY A 229 11.26 5.38 -12.56
C GLY A 229 11.35 4.20 -13.52
N LEU A 230 12.09 4.40 -14.60
CA LEU A 230 12.60 3.30 -15.40
C LEU A 230 13.82 2.72 -14.70
N ALA A 231 13.78 1.42 -14.40
CA ALA A 231 14.93 0.71 -13.86
C ALA A 231 16.04 0.65 -14.91
N THR A 232 17.23 1.10 -14.55
CA THR A 232 18.43 0.68 -15.28
C THR A 232 18.90 -0.66 -14.71
N PRO A 233 19.08 -1.70 -15.55
CA PRO A 233 19.67 -2.96 -15.09
C PRO A 233 20.99 -2.68 -14.39
N LYS A 234 21.18 -3.24 -13.18
CA LYS A 234 22.48 -3.22 -12.50
C LYS A 234 23.45 -3.96 -13.42
N ARG A 235 24.48 -3.29 -13.95
CA ARG A 235 25.54 -3.98 -14.70
C ARG A 235 26.09 -5.07 -13.79
N ARG A 236 25.95 -6.35 -14.17
CA ARG A 236 26.69 -7.44 -13.51
C ARG A 236 28.16 -7.14 -13.80
N ASN A 237 28.91 -6.74 -12.78
CA ASN A 237 30.36 -6.70 -12.89
C ASN A 237 30.82 -8.12 -13.23
N SER A 238 31.51 -8.24 -14.37
CA SER A 238 32.22 -9.44 -14.82
C SER A 238 33.39 -9.76 -13.89
#